data_AF-A0A1T5MKE6-F1
#
_entry.id   AF-A0A1T5MKE6-F1
#
_cell.length_a   1.000
_cell.length_b   1.000
_cell.length_c   1.000
_cell.angle_alpha   90.00
_cell.angle_beta   90.00
_cell.angle_gamma   90.00
#
_symmetry.space_group_name_H-M   'P 1'
#
loop_
_entity.id
_entity.type
_entity.pdbx_description
1 polymer ?
#
loop_
_entity_poly.entity_id
_entity_poly.type
_entity_poly.pdbx_seq_one_letter_code
_entity_poly.pdbx_strand_id
1 'polypeptide(L)'
;MRDITLSILEVYKSEFKLKTSIQEMKFRSALAIALTICLFSFVNCKEDDDPTIDDPDGEEPRDLTGFYFGADLSYVNQVLDHNGVYKDGGVVKNPYQIFKDHGTNLVRLRLWHNPLWTKEVYGAQGTQLYNDLFDVAKSMRLAKEQGLPVLLDFHYSDTWADPENQKIPVAWKEIRDITVLRDSVYNYTYKTLQYLNAQGIMPELVQVGNETNCGMLYTDAPEGFPACNVCNGAWQQFGTVVKAAIDAVKAVSAVSSVKTKIILHVADPKNVEWWFDNIMAKGSVTNFDMVGFSYYPLWHPTVTLDQLSDRVAAFKNKYSRPVIMLETAYPWTTGSDDAYNNNFGNESAIAGFPFSKKGQSDLLIKLTQEMLDGGGQGVVYWEPAWISSGMKDLWGTGSSWENCAFFDFEGNATESIDFTKYSYK
;
A
#
# COMPACT_ATOMS: atom_id res chain seq x y z
N MET A 1 3.88 -52.71 25.48
CA MET A 1 3.65 -51.39 24.85
C MET A 1 4.60 -51.08 23.66
N ARG A 2 5.27 -52.09 23.07
CA ARG A 2 6.07 -51.92 21.84
C ARG A 2 5.49 -52.62 20.59
N ASP A 3 4.53 -53.53 20.77
CA ASP A 3 3.97 -54.32 19.65
C ASP A 3 2.69 -53.75 19.03
N ILE A 4 2.03 -52.78 19.67
CA ILE A 4 0.82 -52.14 19.10
C ILE A 4 1.19 -51.03 18.11
N THR A 5 2.34 -50.37 18.31
CA THR A 5 2.80 -49.23 17.49
C THR A 5 3.31 -49.65 16.11
N LEU A 6 3.78 -50.89 15.93
CA LEU A 6 4.25 -51.40 14.64
C LEU A 6 3.08 -51.74 13.69
N SER A 7 1.96 -52.25 14.21
CA SER A 7 0.80 -52.62 13.39
C SER A 7 0.08 -51.41 12.75
N ILE A 8 0.05 -50.27 13.46
CA ILE A 8 -0.59 -49.04 12.96
C ILE A 8 0.25 -48.43 11.83
N LEU A 9 1.59 -48.51 11.91
CA LEU A 9 2.48 -47.93 10.90
C LEU A 9 2.45 -48.67 9.56
N GLU A 10 2.16 -49.98 9.55
CA GLU A 10 2.00 -50.76 8.32
C GLU A 10 0.69 -50.49 7.60
N VAL A 11 -0.41 -50.29 8.36
CA VAL A 11 -1.72 -49.93 7.78
C VAL A 11 -1.65 -48.57 7.08
N TYR A 12 -1.03 -47.56 7.69
CA TYR A 12 -0.86 -46.23 7.06
C TYR A 12 0.03 -46.26 5.80
N LYS A 13 1.05 -47.13 5.75
CA LYS A 13 1.89 -47.30 4.55
C LYS A 13 1.14 -47.97 3.39
N SER A 14 0.20 -48.88 3.67
CA SER A 14 -0.64 -49.49 2.64
C SER A 14 -1.69 -48.54 2.07
N GLU A 15 -2.31 -47.69 2.90
CA GLU A 15 -3.29 -46.70 2.43
C GLU A 15 -2.63 -45.60 1.59
N PHE A 16 -1.41 -45.19 1.92
CA PHE A 16 -0.69 -44.18 1.16
C PHE A 16 -0.33 -44.67 -0.25
N LYS A 17 0.13 -45.93 -0.40
CA LYS A 17 0.43 -46.54 -1.70
C LYS A 17 -0.83 -46.74 -2.57
N LEU A 18 -1.98 -47.02 -1.96
CA LEU A 18 -3.24 -47.19 -2.70
C LEU A 18 -3.74 -45.84 -3.26
N LYS A 19 -3.59 -44.74 -2.50
CA LYS A 19 -3.96 -43.39 -2.95
C LYS A 19 -3.06 -42.87 -4.08
N THR A 20 -1.76 -43.17 -4.07
CA THR A 20 -0.84 -42.76 -5.15
C THR A 20 -1.14 -43.50 -6.46
N SER A 21 -1.47 -44.80 -6.39
CA SER A 21 -1.82 -45.62 -7.56
C SER A 21 -3.11 -45.16 -8.26
N ILE A 22 -4.12 -44.73 -7.51
CA ILE A 22 -5.40 -44.24 -8.06
C ILE A 22 -5.23 -42.87 -8.74
N GLN A 23 -4.28 -42.05 -8.27
CA GLN A 23 -4.00 -40.72 -8.85
C GLN A 23 -3.21 -40.83 -10.17
N GLU A 24 -2.26 -41.79 -10.26
CA GLU A 24 -1.52 -42.07 -11.51
C GLU A 24 -2.39 -42.72 -12.59
N MET A 25 -3.40 -43.51 -12.22
CA MET A 25 -4.33 -44.14 -13.17
C MET A 25 -5.35 -43.14 -13.77
N LYS A 26 -5.70 -42.09 -13.01
CA LYS A 26 -6.54 -40.98 -13.52
C LYS A 26 -5.79 -40.06 -14.50
N PHE A 27 -4.48 -39.92 -14.35
CA PHE A 27 -3.66 -39.09 -15.25
C PHE A 27 -3.40 -39.76 -16.61
N ARG A 28 -3.37 -41.10 -16.67
CA ARG A 28 -3.18 -41.86 -17.93
C ARG A 28 -4.43 -41.99 -18.80
N SER A 29 -5.60 -41.66 -18.27
CA SER A 29 -6.88 -41.78 -18.98
C SER A 29 -7.30 -40.48 -19.70
N ALA A 30 -6.66 -39.35 -19.40
CA ALA A 30 -6.96 -38.04 -20.01
C ALA A 30 -6.11 -37.73 -21.26
N LEU A 31 -5.07 -38.53 -21.55
CA LEU A 31 -4.13 -38.29 -22.66
C LEU A 31 -4.46 -39.06 -23.95
N ALA A 32 -5.60 -39.76 -24.01
CA ALA A 32 -5.99 -40.61 -25.14
C ALA A 32 -7.22 -40.10 -25.94
N ILE A 33 -7.73 -38.88 -25.66
CA ILE A 33 -8.87 -38.27 -26.37
C ILE A 33 -8.48 -36.89 -26.95
N ALA A 34 -7.27 -36.77 -27.50
CA ALA A 34 -6.82 -35.56 -28.20
C ALA A 34 -5.99 -35.90 -29.44
N LEU A 35 -6.43 -36.90 -30.22
CA LEU A 35 -5.69 -37.31 -31.42
C LEU A 35 -6.58 -37.81 -32.56
N THR A 36 -7.61 -37.05 -32.92
CA THR A 36 -8.27 -37.10 -34.25
C THR A 36 -9.17 -35.87 -34.32
N ILE A 37 -8.79 -34.78 -34.99
CA ILE A 37 -9.12 -34.47 -36.38
C ILE A 37 -8.39 -33.14 -36.66
N CYS A 38 -7.44 -33.12 -37.58
CA CYS A 38 -6.97 -31.89 -38.23
C CYS A 38 -6.17 -32.27 -39.49
N LEU A 39 -6.86 -32.35 -40.62
CA LEU A 39 -6.28 -32.28 -41.95
C LEU A 39 -7.35 -31.79 -42.93
N PHE A 40 -6.95 -30.86 -43.80
CA PHE A 40 -7.71 -30.10 -44.80
C PHE A 40 -8.46 -28.87 -44.21
N SER A 41 -8.17 -27.62 -44.58
CA SER A 41 -7.78 -27.11 -45.89
C SER A 41 -7.03 -25.76 -45.78
N PHE A 42 -5.99 -25.58 -46.59
CA PHE A 42 -5.47 -24.26 -46.96
C PHE A 42 -6.48 -23.58 -47.88
N VAL A 43 -7.12 -22.51 -47.43
CA VAL A 43 -7.75 -21.51 -48.30
C VAL A 43 -7.44 -20.13 -47.76
N ASN A 44 -6.79 -19.36 -48.63
CA ASN A 44 -6.46 -17.96 -48.56
C ASN A 44 -7.76 -17.12 -48.49
N CYS A 45 -7.90 -16.26 -47.48
CA CYS A 45 -8.88 -15.17 -47.48
C CYS A 45 -8.26 -13.93 -46.84
N LYS A 46 -8.34 -12.84 -47.61
CA LYS A 46 -7.82 -11.49 -47.37
C LYS A 46 -8.04 -11.00 -45.94
N GLU A 47 -7.01 -10.35 -45.41
CA GLU A 47 -7.16 -9.35 -44.35
C GLU A 47 -8.13 -8.27 -44.84
N ASP A 48 -9.26 -8.15 -44.16
CA ASP A 48 -10.05 -6.93 -44.19
C ASP A 48 -9.33 -5.94 -43.26
N ASP A 49 -8.77 -4.89 -43.85
CA ASP A 49 -8.25 -3.71 -43.16
C ASP A 49 -9.37 -3.15 -42.26
N ASP A 50 -9.26 -3.36 -40.95
CA ASP A 50 -9.98 -2.57 -39.96
C ASP A 50 -9.40 -1.16 -40.01
N PRO A 51 -10.19 -0.08 -40.21
CA PRO A 51 -9.63 1.25 -40.34
C PRO A 51 -9.04 1.64 -39.00
N THR A 52 -7.70 1.71 -38.97
CA THR A 52 -6.96 2.42 -37.93
C THR A 52 -7.55 3.82 -37.84
N ILE A 53 -8.16 4.12 -36.70
CA ILE A 53 -8.47 5.50 -36.32
C ILE A 53 -7.11 6.17 -36.18
N ASP A 54 -6.76 7.01 -37.16
CA ASP A 54 -5.61 7.91 -37.10
C ASP A 54 -5.75 8.75 -35.82
N ASP A 55 -4.91 8.46 -34.82
CA ASP A 55 -4.70 9.33 -33.66
C ASP A 55 -3.93 10.57 -34.15
N PRO A 56 -4.53 11.78 -34.08
CA PRO A 56 -3.96 12.97 -34.69
C PRO A 56 -2.62 13.44 -34.06
N ASP A 57 -2.15 12.84 -32.96
CA ASP A 57 -0.93 13.29 -32.27
C ASP A 57 0.29 12.35 -32.36
N GLY A 58 0.18 11.15 -32.94
CA GLY A 58 1.35 10.33 -33.35
C GLY A 58 2.40 9.97 -32.29
N GLU A 59 2.15 10.19 -31.00
CA GLU A 59 3.05 9.82 -29.91
C GLU A 59 2.84 8.36 -29.48
N GLU A 60 3.90 7.56 -29.55
CA GLU A 60 3.92 6.17 -29.06
C GLU A 60 3.64 6.10 -27.55
N PRO A 61 2.93 5.05 -27.07
CA PRO A 61 2.70 4.87 -25.63
C PRO A 61 4.00 4.85 -24.82
N ARG A 62 3.99 5.52 -23.66
CA ARG A 62 5.14 5.59 -22.77
C ARG A 62 5.52 4.22 -22.22
N ASP A 63 6.82 3.93 -22.10
CA ASP A 63 7.30 2.78 -21.34
C ASP A 63 7.11 3.02 -19.83
N LEU A 64 6.16 2.28 -19.24
CA LEU A 64 5.82 2.36 -17.81
C LEU A 64 6.59 1.34 -16.97
N THR A 65 7.61 0.67 -17.53
CA THR A 65 8.42 -0.30 -16.82
C THR A 65 9.06 0.34 -15.58
N GLY A 66 8.70 -0.18 -14.40
CA GLY A 66 9.23 0.27 -13.12
C GLY A 66 8.52 1.47 -12.50
N PHE A 67 7.42 1.95 -13.10
CA PHE A 67 6.48 2.87 -12.45
C PHE A 67 5.53 2.09 -11.52
N TYR A 68 5.33 2.59 -10.30
CA TYR A 68 4.43 1.96 -9.34
C TYR A 68 3.00 2.51 -9.45
N PHE A 69 2.07 1.64 -9.77
CA PHE A 69 0.64 1.83 -9.58
C PHE A 69 0.25 1.13 -8.28
N GLY A 70 0.18 1.90 -7.20
CA GLY A 70 -0.01 1.38 -5.85
C GLY A 70 -1.41 1.58 -5.30
N ALA A 71 -1.79 0.69 -4.39
CA ALA A 71 -2.98 0.83 -3.55
C ALA A 71 -2.63 0.55 -2.09
N ASP A 72 -3.04 1.42 -1.17
CA ASP A 72 -3.01 1.13 0.26
C ASP A 72 -4.20 0.26 0.63
N LEU A 73 -3.95 -1.01 1.00
CA LEU A 73 -4.99 -2.02 1.24
C LEU A 73 -5.03 -2.46 2.70
N SER A 74 -4.72 -1.53 3.60
CA SER A 74 -4.51 -1.84 5.01
C SER A 74 -5.82 -2.17 5.75
N TYR A 75 -6.96 -1.58 5.35
CA TYR A 75 -8.26 -1.93 5.94
C TYR A 75 -8.90 -3.23 5.43
N VAL A 76 -8.37 -3.83 4.37
CA VAL A 76 -9.03 -4.97 3.69
C VAL A 76 -9.34 -6.12 4.65
N ASN A 77 -8.42 -6.51 5.53
CA ASN A 77 -8.67 -7.60 6.48
C ASN A 77 -9.82 -7.25 7.43
N GLN A 78 -9.82 -6.03 7.96
CA GLN A 78 -10.86 -5.56 8.88
C GLN A 78 -12.22 -5.47 8.21
N VAL A 79 -12.28 -4.98 6.97
CA VAL A 79 -13.54 -4.94 6.19
C VAL A 79 -14.08 -6.36 5.97
N LEU A 80 -13.23 -7.31 5.56
CA LEU A 80 -13.62 -8.70 5.32
C LEU A 80 -14.09 -9.41 6.59
N ASP A 81 -13.36 -9.25 7.70
CA ASP A 81 -13.70 -9.84 8.99
C ASP A 81 -15.04 -9.28 9.55
N HIS A 82 -15.50 -8.14 9.01
CA HIS A 82 -16.73 -7.47 9.39
C HIS A 82 -17.80 -7.39 8.28
N ASN A 83 -17.87 -8.43 7.44
CA ASN A 83 -18.91 -8.68 6.44
C ASN A 83 -18.89 -7.78 5.19
N GLY A 84 -17.78 -7.07 4.94
CA GLY A 84 -17.57 -6.42 3.65
C GLY A 84 -17.38 -7.46 2.53
N VAL A 85 -17.85 -7.13 1.32
CA VAL A 85 -17.79 -8.03 0.16
C VAL A 85 -17.31 -7.24 -1.04
N TYR A 86 -16.18 -7.67 -1.62
CA TYR A 86 -15.64 -7.11 -2.85
C TYR A 86 -16.05 -7.93 -4.07
N LYS A 87 -16.40 -7.22 -5.14
CA LYS A 87 -16.86 -7.78 -6.41
C LYS A 87 -16.17 -7.09 -7.58
N ASP A 88 -16.09 -7.82 -8.67
CA ASP A 88 -15.60 -7.37 -9.97
C ASP A 88 -16.58 -7.90 -11.02
N GLY A 89 -17.22 -6.99 -11.77
CA GLY A 89 -18.31 -7.33 -12.69
C GLY A 89 -19.47 -8.08 -12.04
N GLY A 90 -19.80 -7.80 -10.77
CA GLY A 90 -20.85 -8.50 -10.02
C GLY A 90 -20.42 -9.81 -9.36
N VAL A 91 -19.19 -10.26 -9.57
CA VAL A 91 -18.67 -11.54 -9.06
C VAL A 91 -17.79 -11.30 -7.84
N VAL A 92 -18.11 -11.97 -6.73
CA VAL A 92 -17.30 -11.91 -5.49
C VAL A 92 -15.90 -12.44 -5.75
N LYS A 93 -14.88 -11.68 -5.35
CA LYS A 93 -13.48 -11.99 -5.66
C LYS A 93 -12.54 -11.49 -4.56
N ASN A 94 -11.36 -12.09 -4.48
CA ASN A 94 -10.31 -11.62 -3.58
C ASN A 94 -9.91 -10.18 -3.96
N PRO A 95 -9.96 -9.20 -3.04
CA PRO A 95 -9.62 -7.80 -3.35
C PRO A 95 -8.20 -7.65 -3.91
N TYR A 96 -7.19 -8.35 -3.39
CA TYR A 96 -5.83 -8.30 -3.94
C TYR A 96 -5.77 -8.78 -5.40
N GLN A 97 -6.56 -9.80 -5.75
CA GLN A 97 -6.67 -10.26 -7.14
C GLN A 97 -7.39 -9.23 -8.01
N ILE A 98 -8.44 -8.57 -7.51
CA ILE A 98 -9.13 -7.49 -8.22
C ILE A 98 -8.11 -6.39 -8.57
N PHE A 99 -7.38 -5.84 -7.59
CA PHE A 99 -6.36 -4.83 -7.84
C PHE A 99 -5.29 -5.32 -8.84
N LYS A 100 -4.81 -6.55 -8.71
CA LYS A 100 -3.85 -7.15 -9.66
C LYS A 100 -4.38 -7.20 -11.08
N ASP A 101 -5.60 -7.69 -11.26
CA ASP A 101 -6.26 -7.83 -12.56
C ASP A 101 -6.54 -6.49 -13.22
N HIS A 102 -6.70 -5.45 -12.40
CA HIS A 102 -6.87 -4.08 -12.85
C HIS A 102 -5.58 -3.29 -13.03
N GLY A 103 -4.40 -3.91 -12.89
CA GLY A 103 -3.11 -3.31 -13.26
C GLY A 103 -2.29 -2.76 -12.08
N THR A 104 -2.82 -2.85 -10.84
CA THR A 104 -2.05 -2.52 -9.64
C THR A 104 -0.81 -3.40 -9.56
N ASN A 105 0.33 -2.78 -9.26
CA ASN A 105 1.62 -3.46 -9.20
C ASN A 105 2.39 -3.17 -7.91
N LEU A 106 1.75 -2.57 -6.91
CA LEU A 106 2.29 -2.36 -5.57
C LEU A 106 1.16 -2.32 -4.54
N VAL A 107 1.33 -3.00 -3.41
CA VAL A 107 0.43 -2.86 -2.25
C VAL A 107 1.16 -2.10 -1.15
N ARG A 108 0.58 -1.00 -0.68
CA ARG A 108 1.01 -0.31 0.53
C ARG A 108 0.25 -0.85 1.74
N LEU A 109 0.96 -1.04 2.85
CA LEU A 109 0.39 -1.48 4.12
C LEU A 109 0.97 -0.66 5.27
N ARG A 110 0.11 0.03 6.01
CA ARG A 110 0.52 0.68 7.27
C ARG A 110 0.75 -0.33 8.38
N LEU A 111 1.68 0.00 9.25
CA LEU A 111 2.02 -0.77 10.44
C LEU A 111 2.07 0.16 11.65
N TRP A 112 1.15 -0.09 12.58
CA TRP A 112 1.16 0.47 13.92
C TRP A 112 1.97 -0.41 14.87
N HIS A 113 2.54 0.20 15.91
CA HIS A 113 3.41 -0.49 16.86
C HIS A 113 2.64 -1.47 17.75
N ASN A 114 1.61 -0.99 18.46
CA ASN A 114 0.71 -1.83 19.26
C ASN A 114 -0.70 -1.22 19.34
N PRO A 115 -1.54 -1.39 18.29
CA PRO A 115 -2.81 -0.70 18.16
C PRO A 115 -3.95 -1.35 18.95
N LEU A 116 -3.81 -1.43 20.28
CA LEU A 116 -4.79 -2.09 21.17
C LEU A 116 -6.23 -1.62 20.96
N TRP A 117 -6.40 -0.34 20.63
CA TRP A 117 -7.71 0.26 20.41
C TRP A 117 -8.52 -0.46 19.31
N THR A 118 -7.86 -1.04 18.30
CA THR A 118 -8.52 -1.73 17.17
C THR A 118 -9.30 -2.96 17.62
N LYS A 119 -8.89 -3.55 18.74
CA LYS A 119 -9.63 -4.60 19.44
C LYS A 119 -10.71 -4.01 20.35
N GLU A 120 -10.37 -2.96 21.09
CA GLU A 120 -11.22 -2.38 22.15
C GLU A 120 -12.51 -1.75 21.62
N VAL A 121 -12.51 -1.21 20.39
CA VAL A 121 -13.72 -0.63 19.76
C VAL A 121 -14.84 -1.65 19.55
N TYR A 122 -14.53 -2.95 19.61
CA TYR A 122 -15.49 -4.05 19.56
C TYR A 122 -15.88 -4.60 20.95
N GLY A 123 -15.38 -4.01 22.04
CA GLY A 123 -15.68 -4.42 23.40
C GLY A 123 -15.31 -5.88 23.67
N ALA A 124 -16.21 -6.63 24.32
CA ALA A 124 -15.99 -8.04 24.67
C ALA A 124 -15.84 -8.97 23.44
N GLN A 125 -16.30 -8.54 22.26
CA GLN A 125 -16.17 -9.31 21.02
C GLN A 125 -14.84 -9.06 20.31
N GLY A 126 -14.11 -8.01 20.69
CA GLY A 126 -12.82 -7.70 20.09
C GLY A 126 -11.77 -8.74 20.44
N THR A 127 -11.27 -9.45 19.43
CA THR A 127 -10.18 -10.43 19.59
C THR A 127 -8.96 -10.12 18.73
N GLN A 128 -9.14 -9.37 17.64
CA GLN A 128 -8.13 -9.10 16.62
C GLN A 128 -7.54 -7.70 16.81
N LEU A 129 -6.22 -7.57 16.65
CA LEU A 129 -5.58 -6.28 16.39
C LEU A 129 -5.47 -6.10 14.88
N TYR A 130 -5.80 -4.91 14.39
CA TYR A 130 -5.67 -4.59 12.96
C TYR A 130 -4.50 -3.63 12.76
N ASN A 131 -3.81 -3.75 11.63
CA ASN A 131 -2.58 -3.01 11.29
C ASN A 131 -1.42 -3.22 12.28
N ASP A 132 -1.45 -4.30 13.06
CA ASP A 132 -0.29 -4.77 13.82
C ASP A 132 0.60 -5.68 12.96
N LEU A 133 1.73 -6.16 13.52
CA LEU A 133 2.65 -7.04 12.78
C LEU A 133 1.96 -8.29 12.23
N PHE A 134 1.05 -8.92 12.97
CA PHE A 134 0.44 -10.17 12.55
C PHE A 134 -0.62 -9.97 11.46
N ASP A 135 -1.44 -8.92 11.59
CA ASP A 135 -2.40 -8.54 10.57
C ASP A 135 -1.73 -8.08 9.27
N VAL A 136 -0.69 -7.23 9.38
CA VAL A 136 0.11 -6.81 8.22
C VAL A 136 0.79 -8.01 7.56
N ALA A 137 1.36 -8.95 8.32
CA ALA A 137 1.94 -10.17 7.75
C ALA A 137 0.90 -11.03 7.01
N LYS A 138 -0.36 -11.06 7.47
CA LYS A 138 -1.47 -11.71 6.73
C LYS A 138 -1.71 -11.01 5.39
N SER A 139 -1.86 -9.68 5.39
CA SER A 139 -2.04 -8.88 4.17
C SER A 139 -0.88 -9.03 3.19
N MET A 140 0.37 -9.04 3.69
CA MET A 140 1.57 -9.22 2.87
C MET A 140 1.61 -10.59 2.17
N ARG A 141 1.21 -11.67 2.87
CA ARG A 141 1.09 -13.00 2.25
C ARG A 141 0.05 -12.99 1.13
N LEU A 142 -1.14 -12.45 1.39
CA LEU A 142 -2.22 -12.38 0.41
C LEU A 142 -1.81 -11.56 -0.82
N ALA A 143 -1.12 -10.43 -0.65
CA ALA A 143 -0.58 -9.65 -1.75
C ALA A 143 0.48 -10.42 -2.56
N LYS A 144 1.45 -11.06 -1.89
CA LYS A 144 2.52 -11.81 -2.55
C LYS A 144 2.02 -13.06 -3.27
N GLU A 145 0.96 -13.70 -2.80
CA GLU A 145 0.27 -14.80 -3.51
C GLU A 145 -0.27 -14.35 -4.88
N GLN A 146 -0.59 -13.06 -5.04
CA GLN A 146 -1.00 -12.46 -6.33
C GLN A 146 0.19 -11.91 -7.14
N GLY A 147 1.43 -12.10 -6.66
CA GLY A 147 2.63 -11.54 -7.26
C GLY A 147 2.72 -10.01 -7.14
N LEU A 148 2.10 -9.43 -6.12
CA LEU A 148 2.21 -8.00 -5.82
C LEU A 148 3.37 -7.75 -4.85
N PRO A 149 4.33 -6.87 -5.19
CA PRO A 149 5.30 -6.38 -4.24
C PRO A 149 4.63 -5.50 -3.18
N VAL A 150 5.30 -5.32 -2.04
CA VAL A 150 4.78 -4.60 -0.88
C VAL A 150 5.66 -3.41 -0.52
N LEU A 151 5.01 -2.28 -0.27
CA LEU A 151 5.52 -1.14 0.48
C LEU A 151 5.00 -1.21 1.92
N LEU A 152 5.90 -1.43 2.88
CA LEU A 152 5.55 -1.45 4.30
C LEU A 152 5.79 -0.09 4.93
N ASP A 153 4.74 0.52 5.47
CA ASP A 153 4.79 1.83 6.10
C ASP A 153 4.81 1.75 7.63
N PHE A 154 5.96 2.05 8.22
CA PHE A 154 6.09 2.15 9.67
C PHE A 154 5.61 3.52 10.16
N HIS A 155 4.48 3.56 10.84
CA HIS A 155 3.99 4.78 11.47
C HIS A 155 4.80 5.19 12.71
N TYR A 156 5.46 4.23 13.37
CA TYR A 156 6.10 4.43 14.68
C TYR A 156 5.16 5.01 15.74
N SER A 157 3.88 4.64 15.68
CA SER A 157 2.80 5.05 16.59
C SER A 157 1.89 3.85 16.83
N ASP A 158 1.16 3.84 17.95
CA ASP A 158 0.12 2.83 18.23
C ASP A 158 -1.21 3.15 17.51
N THR A 159 -1.27 4.25 16.78
CA THR A 159 -2.44 4.71 16.02
C THR A 159 -1.98 5.53 14.82
N TRP A 160 -2.92 6.18 14.13
CA TRP A 160 -2.68 7.13 13.06
C TRP A 160 -1.52 8.07 13.35
N ALA A 161 -0.65 8.23 12.35
CA ALA A 161 0.45 9.18 12.33
C ALA A 161 0.28 10.04 11.09
N ASP A 162 0.18 11.34 11.27
CA ASP A 162 -0.16 12.34 10.25
C ASP A 162 0.62 13.65 10.56
N PRO A 163 0.49 14.74 9.79
CA PRO A 163 1.26 15.97 10.01
C PRO A 163 1.07 16.61 11.38
N GLU A 164 -0.07 16.39 12.04
CA GLU A 164 -0.41 16.97 13.34
C GLU A 164 -0.21 15.97 14.49
N ASN A 165 -0.42 14.68 14.23
CA ASN A 165 -0.37 13.61 15.21
C ASN A 165 0.80 12.65 14.95
N GLN A 166 1.76 12.62 15.87
CA GLN A 166 2.92 11.73 15.85
C GLN A 166 3.09 11.11 17.25
N LYS A 167 2.03 10.44 17.72
CA LYS A 167 1.92 9.93 19.09
C LYS A 167 2.99 8.89 19.39
N ILE A 168 3.61 9.03 20.56
CA ILE A 168 4.64 8.10 21.02
C ILE A 168 3.96 6.78 21.44
N PRO A 169 4.43 5.61 20.93
CA PRO A 169 3.96 4.31 21.39
C PRO A 169 4.04 4.19 22.91
N VAL A 170 3.03 3.59 23.53
CA VAL A 170 2.95 3.45 24.99
C VAL A 170 4.22 2.81 25.56
N ALA A 171 4.78 1.83 24.85
CA ALA A 171 5.99 1.12 25.24
C ALA A 171 7.23 2.03 25.36
N TRP A 172 7.24 3.20 24.72
CA TRP A 172 8.40 4.09 24.65
C TRP A 172 8.24 5.36 25.48
N LYS A 173 7.06 5.61 26.08
CA LYS A 173 6.77 6.85 26.82
C LYS A 173 7.73 7.14 27.96
N GLU A 174 8.30 6.11 28.61
CA GLU A 174 9.25 6.30 29.71
C GLU A 174 10.71 6.52 29.30
N ILE A 175 10.99 6.59 27.99
CA ILE A 175 12.33 6.89 27.50
C ILE A 175 12.66 8.37 27.75
N ARG A 176 13.84 8.62 28.30
CA ARG A 176 14.39 9.98 28.55
C ARG A 176 15.74 10.22 27.89
N ASP A 177 16.32 9.17 27.31
CA ASP A 177 17.63 9.21 26.66
C ASP A 177 17.46 8.92 25.17
N ILE A 178 17.99 9.81 24.33
CA ILE A 178 17.96 9.68 22.86
C ILE A 178 18.64 8.39 22.38
N THR A 179 19.66 7.90 23.09
CA THR A 179 20.34 6.64 22.75
C THR A 179 19.42 5.44 22.96
N VAL A 180 18.61 5.44 24.02
CA VAL A 180 17.62 4.40 24.30
C VAL A 180 16.47 4.47 23.27
N LEU A 181 16.05 5.67 22.88
CA LEU A 181 15.02 5.84 21.84
C LEU A 181 15.52 5.33 20.49
N ARG A 182 16.74 5.71 20.10
CA ARG A 182 17.42 5.22 18.89
C ARG A 182 17.47 3.69 18.87
N ASP A 183 17.90 3.07 19.97
CA ASP A 183 18.01 1.63 20.07
C ASP A 183 16.63 0.94 20.02
N SER A 184 15.60 1.57 20.59
CA SER A 184 14.22 1.07 20.54
C SER A 184 13.66 1.06 19.12
N VAL A 185 13.85 2.16 18.37
CA VAL A 185 13.43 2.25 16.96
C VAL A 185 14.21 1.26 16.09
N TYR A 186 15.54 1.19 16.23
CA TYR A 186 16.34 0.19 15.50
C TYR A 186 15.82 -1.22 15.74
N ASN A 187 15.65 -1.61 17.01
CA ASN A 187 15.27 -2.97 17.35
C ASN A 187 13.84 -3.32 16.92
N TYR A 188 12.91 -2.37 16.99
CA TYR A 188 11.55 -2.58 16.50
C TYR A 188 11.56 -2.82 14.99
N THR A 189 12.16 -1.92 14.20
CA THR A 189 12.25 -2.05 12.74
C THR A 189 12.99 -3.33 12.35
N TYR A 190 14.12 -3.63 13.00
CA TYR A 190 14.93 -4.82 12.71
C TYR A 190 14.16 -6.11 12.99
N LYS A 191 13.54 -6.24 14.17
CA LYS A 191 12.81 -7.46 14.55
C LYS A 191 11.58 -7.69 13.68
N THR A 192 10.86 -6.62 13.34
CA THR A 192 9.73 -6.71 12.41
C THR A 192 10.17 -7.22 11.05
N LEU A 193 11.19 -6.59 10.44
CA LEU A 193 11.65 -7.00 9.12
C LEU A 193 12.31 -8.38 9.14
N GLN A 194 13.03 -8.73 10.21
CA GLN A 194 13.60 -10.06 10.39
C GLN A 194 12.49 -11.13 10.45
N TYR A 195 11.42 -10.87 11.19
CA TYR A 195 10.25 -11.76 11.26
C TYR A 195 9.61 -11.95 9.89
N LEU A 196 9.38 -10.86 9.15
CA LEU A 196 8.81 -10.92 7.79
C LEU A 196 9.73 -11.64 6.80
N ASN A 197 11.04 -11.38 6.85
CA ASN A 197 12.04 -12.07 6.03
C ASN A 197 12.10 -13.57 6.33
N ALA A 198 12.03 -13.96 7.61
CA ALA A 198 12.03 -15.37 8.00
C ALA A 198 10.79 -16.14 7.49
N GLN A 199 9.69 -15.42 7.22
CA GLN A 199 8.50 -15.98 6.58
C GLN A 199 8.53 -15.91 5.05
N GLY A 200 9.62 -15.45 4.44
CA GLY A 200 9.74 -15.30 2.99
C GLY A 200 8.90 -14.16 2.41
N ILE A 201 8.45 -13.22 3.25
CA ILE A 201 7.57 -12.10 2.87
C ILE A 201 8.24 -10.75 3.13
N MET A 202 9.56 -10.64 2.93
CA MET A 202 10.27 -9.34 3.02
C MET A 202 9.63 -8.30 2.06
N PRO A 203 9.40 -7.05 2.49
CA PRO A 203 8.85 -6.01 1.61
C PRO A 203 9.92 -5.47 0.65
N GLU A 204 9.48 -5.12 -0.55
CA GLU A 204 10.30 -4.50 -1.60
C GLU A 204 10.59 -3.03 -1.30
N LEU A 205 9.68 -2.34 -0.59
CA LEU A 205 9.87 -0.97 -0.13
C LEU A 205 9.50 -0.84 1.35
N VAL A 206 10.21 0.03 2.06
CA VAL A 206 9.89 0.43 3.43
C VAL A 206 9.82 1.94 3.51
N GLN A 207 8.74 2.44 4.07
CA GLN A 207 8.57 3.84 4.44
C GLN A 207 8.91 4.02 5.92
N VAL A 208 9.77 4.99 6.22
CA VAL A 208 10.23 5.30 7.59
C VAL A 208 9.49 6.52 8.11
N GLY A 209 8.40 6.26 8.84
CA GLY A 209 7.48 7.28 9.32
C GLY A 209 6.41 7.63 8.29
N ASN A 210 5.23 8.03 8.75
CA ASN A 210 4.16 8.53 7.89
C ASN A 210 3.99 10.04 8.07
N GLU A 211 3.97 10.78 6.95
CA GLU A 211 3.72 12.22 6.89
C GLU A 211 4.44 13.01 8.00
N THR A 212 5.77 12.84 8.07
CA THR A 212 6.60 13.32 9.18
C THR A 212 6.91 14.82 9.13
N ASN A 213 5.94 15.63 8.68
CA ASN A 213 6.08 17.07 8.43
C ASN A 213 6.69 17.82 9.62
N CYS A 214 6.21 17.52 10.83
CA CYS A 214 6.79 18.06 12.06
C CYS A 214 7.68 17.06 12.81
N GLY A 215 8.14 15.99 12.17
CA GLY A 215 8.94 14.91 12.74
C GLY A 215 8.10 13.67 13.05
N MET A 216 8.56 12.84 13.97
CA MET A 216 7.81 11.71 14.50
C MET A 216 8.04 11.59 16.01
N LEU A 217 7.21 10.82 16.74
CA LEU A 217 7.40 10.55 18.17
C LEU A 217 7.46 11.82 19.03
N TYR A 218 6.49 12.73 18.90
CA TYR A 218 6.46 13.96 19.70
C TYR A 218 5.09 14.33 20.27
N THR A 219 3.99 13.81 19.71
CA THR A 219 2.64 14.15 20.21
C THR A 219 2.43 13.48 21.56
N ASP A 220 1.90 14.26 22.51
CA ASP A 220 1.73 13.87 23.92
C ASP A 220 3.05 13.40 24.59
N ALA A 221 4.18 13.98 24.18
CA ALA A 221 5.49 13.68 24.76
C ALA A 221 5.55 14.05 26.25
N PRO A 222 5.90 13.09 27.14
CA PRO A 222 6.10 13.39 28.55
C PRO A 222 7.34 14.26 28.75
N GLU A 223 7.41 14.93 29.89
CA GLU A 223 8.56 15.76 30.25
C GLU A 223 9.87 14.95 30.19
N GLY A 224 10.86 15.52 29.50
CA GLY A 224 12.17 14.90 29.30
C GLY A 224 12.22 13.81 28.23
N PHE A 225 11.13 13.56 27.49
CA PHE A 225 11.20 12.71 26.30
C PHE A 225 12.12 13.35 25.23
N PRO A 226 12.92 12.55 24.48
CA PRO A 226 13.78 13.08 23.42
C PRO A 226 13.02 13.93 22.39
N ALA A 227 13.50 15.15 22.14
CA ALA A 227 12.83 16.10 21.27
C ALA A 227 12.94 15.68 19.80
N CYS A 228 11.84 15.20 19.21
CA CYS A 228 11.81 14.79 17.80
C CYS A 228 10.91 15.70 16.93
N ASN A 229 10.36 16.78 17.49
CA ASN A 229 9.57 17.74 16.73
C ASN A 229 10.46 18.72 15.94
N VAL A 230 10.50 18.58 14.62
CA VAL A 230 11.36 19.38 13.73
C VAL A 230 10.82 20.77 13.44
N CYS A 231 9.51 20.99 13.62
CA CYS A 231 8.90 22.33 13.58
C CYS A 231 9.39 23.19 14.76
N ASN A 232 9.84 22.56 15.85
CA ASN A 232 10.56 23.22 16.95
C ASN A 232 12.10 23.20 16.78
N GLY A 233 12.59 22.84 15.60
CA GLY A 233 14.02 22.84 15.27
C GLY A 233 14.79 21.58 15.68
N ALA A 234 14.13 20.52 16.18
CA ALA A 234 14.77 19.33 16.73
C ALA A 234 15.33 18.32 15.70
N TRP A 235 15.92 18.84 14.62
CA TRP A 235 16.41 18.05 13.47
C TRP A 235 17.48 17.01 13.81
N GLN A 236 18.38 17.31 14.75
CA GLN A 236 19.49 16.41 15.10
C GLN A 236 19.00 15.13 15.81
N GLN A 237 18.09 15.28 16.77
CA GLN A 237 17.51 14.13 17.48
C GLN A 237 16.55 13.37 16.58
N PHE A 238 15.69 14.05 15.82
CA PHE A 238 14.86 13.39 14.82
C PHE A 238 15.71 12.60 13.80
N GLY A 239 16.76 13.19 13.25
CA GLY A 239 17.69 12.52 12.34
C GLY A 239 18.38 11.31 12.97
N THR A 240 18.65 11.33 14.29
CA THR A 240 19.19 10.17 15.02
C THR A 240 18.23 8.99 14.99
N VAL A 241 16.93 9.25 15.20
CA VAL A 241 15.91 8.20 15.20
C VAL A 241 15.64 7.69 13.78
N VAL A 242 15.56 8.56 12.78
CA VAL A 242 15.38 8.16 11.37
C VAL A 242 16.55 7.31 10.89
N LYS A 243 17.79 7.68 11.20
CA LYS A 243 18.97 6.86 10.86
C LYS A 243 18.90 5.47 11.50
N ALA A 244 18.43 5.36 12.73
CA ALA A 244 18.27 4.07 13.41
C ALA A 244 17.33 3.13 12.64
N ALA A 245 16.19 3.64 12.19
CA ALA A 245 15.27 2.89 11.34
C ALA A 245 15.91 2.49 10.00
N ILE A 246 16.58 3.43 9.32
CA ILE A 246 17.30 3.17 8.05
C ILE A 246 18.35 2.07 8.23
N ASP A 247 19.16 2.15 9.29
CA ASP A 247 20.21 1.17 9.57
C ASP A 247 19.62 -0.22 9.84
N ALA A 248 18.46 -0.30 10.51
CA ALA A 248 17.74 -1.54 10.72
C ALA A 248 17.23 -2.16 9.41
N VAL A 249 16.62 -1.33 8.53
CA VAL A 249 16.18 -1.78 7.20
C VAL A 249 17.36 -2.32 6.39
N LYS A 250 18.48 -1.57 6.35
CA LYS A 250 19.69 -1.99 5.63
C LYS A 250 20.29 -3.26 6.19
N ALA A 251 20.33 -3.42 7.51
CA ALA A 251 20.87 -4.62 8.15
C ALA A 251 20.10 -5.89 7.75
N VAL A 252 18.77 -5.84 7.71
CA VAL A 252 17.95 -6.99 7.27
C VAL A 252 18.02 -7.18 5.75
N SER A 253 17.94 -6.10 4.97
CA SER A 253 18.05 -6.13 3.50
C SER A 253 19.39 -6.71 3.01
N ALA A 254 20.49 -6.49 3.75
CA ALA A 254 21.81 -7.04 3.40
C ALA A 254 21.82 -8.57 3.39
N VAL A 255 21.10 -9.21 4.31
CA VAL A 255 21.03 -10.68 4.45
C VAL A 255 19.79 -11.31 3.80
N SER A 256 18.83 -10.50 3.33
CA SER A 256 17.67 -10.96 2.56
C SER A 256 18.00 -11.15 1.07
N SER A 257 17.22 -11.99 0.40
CA SER A 257 17.17 -12.05 -1.06
C SER A 257 16.48 -10.84 -1.68
N VAL A 258 15.60 -10.16 -0.93
CA VAL A 258 14.93 -8.93 -1.36
C VAL A 258 15.77 -7.72 -0.98
N LYS A 259 16.04 -6.84 -1.94
CA LYS A 259 16.76 -5.58 -1.71
C LYS A 259 15.75 -4.45 -1.52
N THR A 260 15.35 -4.28 -0.27
CA THR A 260 14.36 -3.30 0.15
C THR A 260 14.86 -1.88 -0.07
N LYS A 261 14.04 -1.07 -0.75
CA LYS A 261 14.24 0.39 -0.91
C LYS A 261 13.63 1.15 0.26
N ILE A 262 14.22 2.28 0.62
CA ILE A 262 13.83 3.12 1.75
C ILE A 262 13.24 4.44 1.27
N ILE A 263 12.05 4.77 1.74
CA ILE A 263 11.31 5.97 1.41
C ILE A 263 11.14 6.83 2.66
N LEU A 264 11.36 8.14 2.53
CA LEU A 264 10.97 9.14 3.53
C LEU A 264 9.74 9.89 3.03
N HIS A 265 8.82 10.22 3.94
CA HIS A 265 7.48 10.70 3.58
C HIS A 265 7.08 11.99 4.32
N VAL A 266 6.60 12.97 3.56
CA VAL A 266 5.92 14.20 4.06
C VAL A 266 4.63 14.49 3.29
N ALA A 267 3.63 15.01 3.97
CA ALA A 267 2.39 15.48 3.34
C ALA A 267 2.60 16.82 2.62
N ASP A 268 1.83 17.03 1.56
CA ASP A 268 1.73 18.25 0.76
C ASP A 268 3.06 18.61 0.05
N PRO A 269 3.09 18.62 -1.29
CA PRO A 269 4.31 18.90 -2.04
C PRO A 269 4.96 20.24 -1.70
N LYS A 270 4.23 21.22 -1.16
CA LYS A 270 4.82 22.50 -0.73
C LYS A 270 5.85 22.34 0.40
N ASN A 271 5.76 21.27 1.18
CA ASN A 271 6.63 21.03 2.34
C ASN A 271 7.88 20.21 2.01
N VAL A 272 7.92 19.56 0.84
CA VAL A 272 8.99 18.64 0.44
C VAL A 272 10.36 19.31 0.54
N GLU A 273 10.53 20.48 -0.08
CA GLU A 273 11.85 21.11 -0.10
C GLU A 273 12.35 21.50 1.28
N TRP A 274 11.52 22.18 2.07
CA TRP A 274 11.89 22.61 3.41
C TRP A 274 12.28 21.40 4.27
N TRP A 275 11.48 20.33 4.23
CA TRP A 275 11.72 19.18 5.08
C TRP A 275 12.97 18.41 4.66
N PHE A 276 13.09 18.05 3.37
CA PHE A 276 14.22 17.25 2.86
C PHE A 276 15.55 17.99 2.99
N ASP A 277 15.58 19.31 2.71
CA ASP A 277 16.79 20.11 2.89
C ASP A 277 17.27 20.07 4.35
N ASN A 278 16.35 20.21 5.31
CA ASN A 278 16.71 20.24 6.73
C ASN A 278 17.05 18.85 7.29
N ILE A 279 16.35 17.78 6.91
CA ILE A 279 16.67 16.43 7.41
C ILE A 279 18.04 15.95 6.87
N MET A 280 18.40 16.34 5.64
CA MET A 280 19.70 16.04 5.06
C MET A 280 20.80 16.91 5.67
N ALA A 281 20.60 18.23 5.79
CA ALA A 281 21.63 19.15 6.27
C ALA A 281 21.81 19.12 7.79
N LYS A 282 20.73 19.11 8.56
CA LYS A 282 20.74 19.22 10.03
C LYS A 282 20.57 17.90 10.75
N GLY A 283 19.77 16.98 10.19
CA GLY A 283 19.63 15.62 10.71
C GLY A 283 20.70 14.64 10.20
N SER A 284 21.44 15.04 9.17
CA SER A 284 22.46 14.22 8.49
C SER A 284 21.90 12.89 7.98
N VAL A 285 20.65 12.89 7.50
CA VAL A 285 20.00 11.70 6.93
C VAL A 285 20.12 11.74 5.41
N THR A 286 21.03 10.95 4.84
CA THR A 286 21.25 10.89 3.38
C THR A 286 21.11 9.48 2.81
N ASN A 287 20.97 8.49 3.69
CA ASN A 287 21.06 7.06 3.36
C ASN A 287 19.70 6.42 3.00
N PHE A 288 18.82 7.17 2.35
CA PHE A 288 17.50 6.74 1.84
C PHE A 288 17.47 6.76 0.31
N ASP A 289 16.52 6.04 -0.28
CA ASP A 289 16.50 5.77 -1.72
C ASP A 289 15.51 6.66 -2.48
N MET A 290 14.35 7.00 -1.88
CA MET A 290 13.29 7.75 -2.59
C MET A 290 12.72 8.90 -1.74
N VAL A 291 12.29 9.95 -2.43
CA VAL A 291 11.53 11.08 -1.89
C VAL A 291 10.04 10.77 -2.05
N GLY A 292 9.31 10.69 -0.94
CA GLY A 292 7.89 10.41 -0.91
C GLY A 292 7.06 11.62 -0.48
N PHE A 293 5.87 11.80 -1.07
CA PHE A 293 4.91 12.80 -0.61
C PHE A 293 3.44 12.40 -0.78
N SER A 294 2.55 12.93 0.07
CA SER A 294 1.10 12.87 -0.14
C SER A 294 0.59 14.06 -0.95
N TYR A 295 -0.41 13.82 -1.80
CA TYR A 295 -1.09 14.86 -2.54
C TYR A 295 -2.60 14.58 -2.68
N TYR A 296 -3.38 15.25 -1.83
CA TYR A 296 -4.83 15.28 -1.91
C TYR A 296 -5.24 16.62 -2.53
N PRO A 297 -5.67 16.69 -3.80
CA PRO A 297 -5.78 17.97 -4.50
C PRO A 297 -6.87 18.90 -3.93
N LEU A 298 -7.85 18.34 -3.20
CA LEU A 298 -8.85 19.12 -2.47
C LEU A 298 -8.32 19.73 -1.15
N TRP A 299 -7.32 19.11 -0.53
CA TRP A 299 -6.75 19.55 0.76
C TRP A 299 -5.40 20.25 0.62
N HIS A 300 -4.68 20.02 -0.48
CA HIS A 300 -3.36 20.60 -0.78
C HIS A 300 -3.41 21.57 -1.97
N PRO A 301 -4.23 22.64 -1.93
CA PRO A 301 -4.47 23.50 -3.10
C PRO A 301 -3.29 24.41 -3.47
N THR A 302 -2.24 24.48 -2.64
CA THR A 302 -1.08 25.37 -2.88
C THR A 302 -0.29 24.99 -4.12
N VAL A 303 -0.16 23.69 -4.39
CA VAL A 303 0.38 23.17 -5.66
C VAL A 303 -0.79 22.63 -6.45
N THR A 304 -1.10 23.28 -7.57
CA THR A 304 -2.19 22.83 -8.44
C THR A 304 -1.78 21.57 -9.22
N LEU A 305 -2.77 20.87 -9.78
CA LEU A 305 -2.52 19.69 -10.62
C LEU A 305 -1.54 20.01 -11.76
N ASP A 306 -1.74 21.12 -12.47
CA ASP A 306 -0.88 21.53 -13.60
C ASP A 306 0.52 22.01 -13.19
N GLN A 307 0.80 22.15 -11.89
CA GLN A 307 2.13 22.48 -11.38
C GLN A 307 2.87 21.23 -10.88
N LEU A 308 2.21 20.07 -10.86
CA LEU A 308 2.73 18.88 -10.22
C LEU A 308 3.95 18.33 -10.96
N SER A 309 3.93 18.27 -12.29
CA SER A 309 5.08 17.84 -13.11
C SER A 309 6.34 18.67 -12.82
N ASP A 310 6.24 20.00 -12.86
CA ASP A 310 7.34 20.91 -12.54
C ASP A 310 7.91 20.68 -11.13
N ARG A 311 7.03 20.48 -10.13
CA ARG A 311 7.45 20.21 -8.75
C ARG A 311 8.16 18.87 -8.62
N VAL A 312 7.62 17.82 -9.22
CA VAL A 312 8.22 16.48 -9.20
C VAL A 312 9.59 16.49 -9.89
N ALA A 313 9.72 17.17 -11.03
CA ALA A 313 10.99 17.35 -11.71
C ALA A 313 12.00 18.12 -10.83
N ALA A 314 11.57 19.18 -10.16
CA ALA A 314 12.41 19.94 -9.24
C ALA A 314 12.90 19.08 -8.07
N PHE A 315 12.03 18.29 -7.43
CA PHE A 315 12.42 17.39 -6.34
C PHE A 315 13.40 16.33 -6.80
N LYS A 316 13.12 15.67 -7.93
CA LYS A 316 13.98 14.64 -8.52
C LYS A 316 15.38 15.19 -8.81
N ASN A 317 15.46 16.36 -9.44
CA ASN A 317 16.74 16.98 -9.79
C ASN A 317 17.52 17.41 -8.54
N LYS A 318 16.86 18.08 -7.59
CA LYS A 318 17.49 18.60 -6.38
C LYS A 318 18.04 17.49 -5.48
N TYR A 319 17.27 16.41 -5.30
CA TYR A 319 17.65 15.31 -4.41
C TYR A 319 18.36 14.17 -5.13
N SER A 320 18.41 14.17 -6.46
CA SER A 320 19.00 13.11 -7.28
C SER A 320 18.49 11.71 -6.88
N ARG A 321 17.19 11.62 -6.61
CA ARG A 321 16.49 10.42 -6.15
C ARG A 321 15.14 10.30 -6.85
N PRO A 322 14.62 9.08 -7.05
CA PRO A 322 13.24 8.92 -7.48
C PRO A 322 12.25 9.58 -6.53
N VAL A 323 11.16 10.06 -7.12
CA VAL A 323 10.06 10.71 -6.43
C VAL A 323 8.82 9.84 -6.57
N ILE A 324 8.09 9.58 -5.48
CA ILE A 324 6.86 8.78 -5.47
C ILE A 324 5.77 9.52 -4.71
N MET A 325 4.55 9.51 -5.25
CA MET A 325 3.38 9.96 -4.51
C MET A 325 2.85 8.78 -3.70
N LEU A 326 2.83 8.91 -2.38
CA LEU A 326 2.51 7.82 -1.45
C LEU A 326 1.05 7.78 -1.04
N GLU A 327 0.36 8.91 -1.15
CA GLU A 327 -1.06 8.99 -0.88
C GLU A 327 -1.74 10.02 -1.79
N THR A 328 -2.90 9.65 -2.31
CA THR A 328 -3.86 10.53 -2.95
C THR A 328 -5.25 9.91 -2.85
N ALA A 329 -6.28 10.75 -2.95
CA ALA A 329 -7.67 10.32 -3.08
C ALA A 329 -8.53 11.43 -3.66
N TYR A 330 -9.71 11.04 -4.14
CA TYR A 330 -10.71 11.94 -4.68
C TYR A 330 -12.09 11.28 -4.65
N PRO A 331 -13.16 11.97 -4.24
CA PRO A 331 -14.47 11.34 -4.12
C PRO A 331 -15.15 11.14 -5.49
N TRP A 332 -15.80 10.00 -5.66
CA TRP A 332 -16.66 9.70 -6.80
C TRP A 332 -18.14 10.03 -6.52
N THR A 333 -18.50 10.41 -5.30
CA THR A 333 -19.85 10.81 -4.90
C THR A 333 -19.84 11.66 -3.63
N THR A 334 -20.93 12.40 -3.39
CA THR A 334 -21.23 13.03 -2.08
C THR A 334 -22.23 12.23 -1.25
N GLY A 335 -22.73 11.11 -1.79
CA GLY A 335 -23.60 10.18 -1.07
C GLY A 335 -22.84 9.34 -0.05
N SER A 336 -23.59 8.52 0.70
CA SER A 336 -23.04 7.61 1.72
C SER A 336 -23.91 6.34 1.78
N ASP A 337 -23.30 5.19 2.08
CA ASP A 337 -23.97 3.89 2.29
C ASP A 337 -24.26 3.62 3.77
N ASP A 338 -23.58 4.33 4.67
CA ASP A 338 -23.78 4.20 6.11
C ASP A 338 -24.04 5.56 6.81
N ALA A 339 -24.09 5.54 8.14
CA ALA A 339 -24.34 6.73 8.96
C ALA A 339 -23.05 7.38 9.48
N TYR A 340 -21.88 6.86 9.08
CA TYR A 340 -20.58 7.40 9.45
C TYR A 340 -20.17 8.45 8.41
N ASN A 341 -20.03 9.69 8.85
CA ASN A 341 -19.76 10.80 7.95
C ASN A 341 -18.45 10.59 7.18
N ASN A 342 -18.53 10.71 5.85
CA ASN A 342 -17.37 10.72 4.97
C ASN A 342 -16.48 11.96 5.21
N ASN A 343 -15.16 11.77 5.11
CA ASN A 343 -14.17 12.84 5.27
C ASN A 343 -14.17 13.81 4.07
N PHE A 344 -14.52 13.30 2.89
CA PHE A 344 -14.66 14.07 1.66
C PHE A 344 -16.13 14.31 1.31
N GLY A 345 -16.40 15.41 0.61
CA GLY A 345 -17.71 15.67 -0.02
C GLY A 345 -18.34 17.01 0.36
N ASN A 346 -17.73 17.74 1.30
CA ASN A 346 -18.13 19.11 1.64
C ASN A 346 -17.40 20.15 0.78
N GLU A 347 -16.33 19.76 0.11
CA GLU A 347 -15.57 20.57 -0.82
C GLU A 347 -16.28 20.72 -2.17
N SER A 348 -15.89 21.74 -2.93
CA SER A 348 -16.27 21.83 -4.34
C SER A 348 -15.42 20.89 -5.17
N ALA A 349 -16.05 20.17 -6.10
CA ALA A 349 -15.32 19.40 -7.11
C ALA A 349 -14.36 20.30 -7.89
N ILE A 350 -13.19 19.74 -8.23
CA ILE A 350 -12.21 20.40 -9.09
C ILE A 350 -12.80 20.55 -10.49
N ALA A 351 -12.61 21.72 -11.09
CA ALA A 351 -13.11 22.01 -12.43
C ALA A 351 -12.63 20.94 -13.43
N GLY A 352 -13.58 20.35 -14.17
CA GLY A 352 -13.31 19.25 -15.11
C GLY A 352 -13.41 17.83 -14.50
N PHE A 353 -13.42 17.71 -13.17
CA PHE A 353 -13.44 16.42 -12.46
C PHE A 353 -14.63 16.37 -11.48
N PRO A 354 -15.87 16.24 -11.97
CA PRO A 354 -17.04 16.18 -11.09
C PRO A 354 -16.99 14.95 -10.18
N PHE A 355 -17.58 15.03 -8.99
CA PHE A 355 -17.74 13.88 -8.08
C PHE A 355 -18.62 12.81 -8.73
N SER A 356 -17.97 11.92 -9.46
CA SER A 356 -18.52 10.81 -10.25
C SER A 356 -17.43 9.76 -10.43
N LYS A 357 -17.79 8.50 -10.71
CA LYS A 357 -16.81 7.42 -10.99
C LYS A 357 -15.84 7.82 -12.13
N LYS A 358 -16.39 8.38 -13.21
CA LYS A 358 -15.62 8.93 -14.32
C LYS A 358 -14.72 10.09 -13.91
N GLY A 359 -15.24 11.07 -13.17
CA GLY A 359 -14.44 12.23 -12.73
C GLY A 359 -13.31 11.85 -11.77
N GLN A 360 -13.51 10.84 -10.91
CA GLN A 360 -12.44 10.25 -10.10
C GLN A 360 -11.37 9.60 -10.99
N SER A 361 -11.79 8.81 -11.99
CA SER A 361 -10.88 8.17 -12.95
C SER A 361 -10.07 9.20 -13.76
N ASP A 362 -10.75 10.19 -14.34
CA ASP A 362 -10.14 11.26 -15.15
C ASP A 362 -9.12 12.07 -14.34
N LEU A 363 -9.41 12.35 -13.06
CA LEU A 363 -8.48 13.05 -12.17
C LEU A 363 -7.24 12.21 -11.89
N LEU A 364 -7.39 10.91 -11.66
CA LEU A 364 -6.25 10.02 -11.43
C LEU A 364 -5.39 9.84 -12.68
N ILE A 365 -6.00 9.81 -13.86
CA ILE A 365 -5.29 9.83 -15.14
C ILE A 365 -4.48 11.11 -15.26
N LYS A 366 -5.10 12.29 -15.08
CA LYS A 366 -4.40 13.59 -15.14
C LYS A 366 -3.26 13.67 -14.13
N LEU A 367 -3.50 13.31 -12.88
CA LEU A 367 -2.50 13.34 -11.82
C LEU A 367 -1.33 12.39 -12.12
N THR A 368 -1.61 11.19 -12.62
CA THR A 368 -0.56 10.22 -12.97
C THR A 368 0.25 10.69 -14.17
N GLN A 369 -0.38 11.30 -15.17
CA GLN A 369 0.30 11.92 -16.30
C GLN A 369 1.27 13.01 -15.81
N GLU A 370 0.84 13.90 -14.92
CA GLU A 370 1.71 14.92 -14.32
C GLU A 370 2.90 14.32 -13.54
N MET A 371 2.65 13.24 -12.79
CA MET A 371 3.73 12.51 -12.10
C MET A 371 4.73 11.92 -13.09
N LEU A 372 4.25 11.32 -14.19
CA LEU A 372 5.08 10.75 -15.24
C LEU A 372 5.89 11.85 -15.95
N ASP A 373 5.28 12.99 -16.29
CA ASP A 373 5.93 14.12 -16.98
C ASP A 373 7.00 14.79 -16.12
N GLY A 374 6.78 14.87 -14.80
CA GLY A 374 7.82 15.27 -13.84
C GLY A 374 8.92 14.21 -13.63
N GLY A 375 8.77 13.03 -14.22
CA GLY A 375 9.69 11.91 -14.10
C GLY A 375 9.62 11.18 -12.76
N GLY A 376 8.47 11.21 -12.10
CA GLY A 376 8.14 10.44 -10.90
C GLY A 376 8.08 8.94 -11.17
N GLN A 377 8.14 8.14 -10.10
CA GLN A 377 8.25 6.69 -10.13
C GLN A 377 7.01 5.96 -9.56
N GLY A 378 5.96 6.68 -9.18
CA GLY A 378 4.71 6.02 -8.83
C GLY A 378 3.66 6.92 -8.21
N VAL A 379 2.45 6.39 -8.21
CA VAL A 379 1.27 6.93 -7.53
C VAL A 379 0.66 5.80 -6.72
N VAL A 380 0.48 6.03 -5.42
CA VAL A 380 -0.21 5.12 -4.51
C VAL A 380 -1.52 5.76 -4.08
N TYR A 381 -2.65 5.11 -4.41
CA TYR A 381 -3.96 5.54 -3.97
C TYR A 381 -4.22 5.10 -2.53
N TRP A 382 -4.72 6.00 -1.69
CA TRP A 382 -4.97 5.70 -0.28
C TRP A 382 -6.35 5.11 -0.06
N GLU A 383 -6.38 3.93 0.55
CA GLU A 383 -7.59 3.17 0.92
C GLU A 383 -8.67 3.07 -0.17
N PRO A 384 -8.33 2.66 -1.42
CA PRO A 384 -9.34 2.46 -2.46
C PRO A 384 -10.31 1.31 -2.15
N ALA A 385 -10.07 0.53 -1.09
CA ALA A 385 -10.89 -0.62 -0.70
C ALA A 385 -11.62 -0.43 0.64
N TRP A 386 -11.59 0.77 1.25
CA TRP A 386 -12.30 1.02 2.51
C TRP A 386 -13.79 1.29 2.27
N ILE A 387 -14.51 0.23 1.92
CA ILE A 387 -15.97 0.23 1.77
C ILE A 387 -16.66 0.14 3.13
N SER A 388 -17.92 0.55 3.16
CA SER A 388 -18.80 0.40 4.32
C SER A 388 -19.03 -1.07 4.66
N SER A 389 -18.97 -1.38 5.96
CA SER A 389 -19.18 -2.72 6.52
C SER A 389 -19.47 -2.63 8.02
N GLY A 390 -19.51 -3.76 8.73
CA GLY A 390 -19.66 -3.79 10.19
C GLY A 390 -18.39 -3.40 10.96
N MET A 391 -17.33 -2.96 10.28
CA MET A 391 -16.08 -2.59 10.94
C MET A 391 -16.23 -1.33 11.78
N LYS A 392 -15.30 -1.11 12.70
CA LYS A 392 -15.25 0.07 13.55
C LYS A 392 -13.85 0.65 13.56
N ASP A 393 -13.77 1.96 13.65
CA ASP A 393 -12.55 2.65 14.01
C ASP A 393 -12.73 3.44 15.32
N LEU A 394 -11.86 4.41 15.59
CA LEU A 394 -11.93 5.22 16.81
C LEU A 394 -13.17 6.12 16.88
N TRP A 395 -13.81 6.40 15.75
CA TRP A 395 -14.82 7.45 15.64
C TRP A 395 -16.19 6.93 15.22
N GLY A 396 -16.26 5.79 14.51
CA GLY A 396 -17.51 5.31 13.94
C GLY A 396 -17.59 3.79 13.73
N THR A 397 -18.75 3.38 13.20
CA THR A 397 -18.98 2.05 12.63
C THR A 397 -19.29 2.25 11.16
N GLY A 398 -18.58 1.56 10.27
CA GLY A 398 -18.66 1.79 8.84
C GLY A 398 -17.36 2.30 8.21
N SER A 399 -17.48 3.19 7.24
CA SER A 399 -16.35 3.84 6.56
C SER A 399 -16.55 5.35 6.44
N SER A 400 -15.56 6.14 6.88
CA SER A 400 -15.51 7.58 6.57
C SER A 400 -14.87 7.88 5.20
N TRP A 401 -14.70 6.86 4.35
CA TRP A 401 -13.93 6.95 3.11
C TRP A 401 -14.56 6.23 1.91
N GLU A 402 -15.72 5.60 2.08
CA GLU A 402 -16.38 4.81 1.05
C GLU A 402 -16.63 5.60 -0.25
N ASN A 403 -16.88 6.90 -0.13
CA ASN A 403 -17.11 7.77 -1.28
C ASN A 403 -15.83 8.10 -2.08
N CYS A 404 -14.66 7.74 -1.57
CA CYS A 404 -13.36 7.77 -2.25
C CYS A 404 -12.88 6.37 -2.67
N ALA A 405 -13.58 5.29 -2.31
CA ALA A 405 -13.18 3.94 -2.71
C ALA A 405 -13.25 3.75 -4.24
N PHE A 406 -12.56 2.74 -4.75
CA PHE A 406 -12.71 2.23 -6.13
C PHE A 406 -13.84 1.21 -6.23
N PHE A 407 -14.70 1.13 -5.24
CA PHE A 407 -15.86 0.26 -5.20
C PHE A 407 -17.10 1.10 -4.98
N ASP A 408 -18.21 0.74 -5.64
CA ASP A 408 -19.51 1.29 -5.28
C ASP A 408 -20.03 0.70 -3.98
N PHE A 409 -21.17 1.23 -3.53
CA PHE A 409 -21.81 0.83 -2.28
C PHE A 409 -22.24 -0.65 -2.28
N GLU A 410 -22.43 -1.26 -3.46
CA GLU A 410 -22.67 -2.70 -3.58
C GLU A 410 -21.39 -3.55 -3.56
N GLY A 411 -20.23 -2.92 -3.39
CA GLY A 411 -18.91 -3.51 -3.34
C GLY A 411 -18.34 -3.90 -4.70
N ASN A 412 -18.86 -3.38 -5.82
CA ASN A 412 -18.31 -3.65 -7.16
C ASN A 412 -17.26 -2.63 -7.55
N ALA A 413 -16.15 -3.11 -8.13
CA ALA A 413 -15.12 -2.25 -8.68
C ALA A 413 -15.70 -1.25 -9.69
N THR A 414 -15.32 0.02 -9.57
CA THR A 414 -15.69 1.11 -10.48
C THR A 414 -14.62 1.27 -11.56
N GLU A 415 -14.92 2.04 -12.61
CA GLU A 415 -13.96 2.36 -13.68
C GLU A 415 -12.71 3.11 -13.19
N SER A 416 -12.73 3.62 -11.95
CA SER A 416 -11.63 4.40 -11.37
C SER A 416 -10.42 3.53 -11.06
N ILE A 417 -10.58 2.22 -10.88
CA ILE A 417 -9.46 1.28 -10.69
C ILE A 417 -8.61 1.10 -11.96
N ASP A 418 -9.19 1.35 -13.13
CA ASP A 418 -8.55 1.12 -14.44
C ASP A 418 -7.62 2.25 -14.89
N PHE A 419 -7.46 3.32 -14.09
CA PHE A 419 -6.46 4.37 -14.37
C PHE A 419 -5.06 3.77 -14.58
N THR A 420 -4.75 2.67 -13.88
CA THR A 420 -3.45 1.99 -13.98
C THR A 420 -3.21 1.29 -15.33
N LYS A 421 -4.27 1.06 -16.11
CA LYS A 421 -4.23 0.50 -17.48
C LYS A 421 -4.35 1.57 -18.56
N TYR A 422 -4.47 2.84 -18.18
CA TYR A 422 -4.56 3.92 -19.14
C TYR A 422 -3.28 3.99 -20.00
N SER A 423 -3.44 4.32 -21.28
CA SER A 423 -2.31 4.49 -22.20
C SER A 423 -1.72 5.89 -22.06
N TYR A 424 -0.80 6.04 -21.11
CA TYR A 424 -0.07 7.29 -20.88
C TYR A 424 0.91 7.59 -22.03
N LYS A 425 1.10 8.88 -22.32
CA LYS A 425 1.99 9.38 -23.38
C LYS A 425 3.16 10.13 -22.75
#